data_AF-A0A146LXN7-F1
#
_entry.id   AF-A0A146LXN7-F1
#
_cell.length_a   1.000
_cell.length_b   1.000
_cell.length_c   1.000
_cell.angle_alpha   90.00
_cell.angle_beta   90.00
_cell.angle_gamma   90.00
#
_symmetry.space_group_name_H-M   'P 1'
#
loop_
_entity.id
_entity.type
_entity.pdbx_description
1 polymer ?
#
loop_
_entity_poly.entity_id
_entity_poly.type
_entity_poly.pdbx_seq_one_letter_code
_entity_poly.pdbx_strand_id
1 'polypeptide(L)'
;FLLVNVCCLRRDSPLLFPPAGGRLQRCKLQRGDFEPLRMDDDYLLRFLRARNFKLEPSYKLLENYVHFRERNINYYEGVSPTDLSHIGDADVLNVFPYREQTGRRIITLKLG
;
A
#
# COMPACT_ATOMS: atom_id res chain seq x y z
N PHE A 1 0.26 5.55 -12.01
CA PHE A 1 -0.64 5.59 -10.84
C PHE A 1 -0.48 4.31 -10.01
N LEU A 2 0.61 4.19 -9.26
CA LEU A 2 0.61 3.35 -8.06
C LEU A 2 1.49 4.08 -7.06
N LEU A 3 0.83 4.87 -6.21
CA LEU A 3 1.44 5.52 -5.06
C LEU A 3 1.89 4.40 -4.12
N VAL A 4 3.13 3.94 -4.27
CA VAL A 4 3.79 3.18 -3.19
C VAL A 4 4.18 4.20 -2.13
N ASN A 5 3.17 4.69 -1.41
CA ASN A 5 3.33 5.32 -0.12
C ASN A 5 3.77 4.22 0.86
N VAL A 6 5.02 3.79 0.75
CA VAL A 6 5.71 3.20 1.90
C VAL A 6 6.03 4.39 2.80
N CYS A 7 4.99 4.90 3.45
CA CYS A 7 5.13 5.67 4.66
C CYS A 7 5.80 4.72 5.65
N CYS A 8 7.13 4.77 5.68
CA CYS A 8 7.92 4.14 6.70
C CYS A 8 7.46 4.69 8.01
N LEU A 9 6.58 3.94 8.67
CA LEU A 9 6.57 3.67 10.09
C LEU A 9 7.67 4.47 10.80
N ARG A 10 7.34 5.72 11.19
CA ARG A 10 7.65 6.12 12.56
C ARG A 10 7.14 4.96 13.40
N ARG A 11 8.04 4.34 14.16
CA ARG A 11 7.71 3.34 15.19
C ARG A 11 6.41 3.75 15.86
N ASP A 12 5.33 3.04 15.59
CA ASP A 12 4.10 3.23 16.33
C ASP A 12 4.29 2.61 17.69
N SER A 13 4.18 3.44 18.71
CA SER A 13 3.95 2.99 20.08
C SER A 13 2.73 2.05 20.06
N PRO A 14 2.82 0.81 20.58
CA PRO A 14 1.72 -0.17 20.56
C PRO A 14 0.45 0.28 21.31
N LEU A 15 0.51 1.41 22.02
CA LEU A 15 -0.47 1.79 23.02
C LEU A 15 -1.49 2.85 22.58
N LEU A 16 -1.40 3.40 21.36
CA LEU A 16 -2.30 4.49 20.92
C LEU A 16 -3.41 4.07 19.94
N PHE A 17 -3.30 2.90 19.31
CA PHE A 17 -4.31 2.42 18.37
C PHE A 17 -4.75 0.98 18.73
N PRO A 18 -5.83 0.82 19.55
CA PRO A 18 -6.48 -0.49 19.73
C PRO A 18 -6.95 -1.05 18.38
N PRO A 19 -7.22 -2.36 18.22
CA PRO A 19 -7.23 -3.08 16.93
C PRO A 19 -8.19 -2.45 15.92
N ALA A 20 -7.69 -1.45 15.18
CA ALA A 20 -8.45 -0.74 14.17
C ALA A 20 -8.67 -1.67 12.95
N GLY A 21 -7.79 -2.64 12.75
CA GLY A 21 -7.95 -3.71 11.76
C GLY A 21 -9.22 -4.54 12.01
N GLY A 22 -9.54 -4.85 13.27
CA GLY A 22 -10.77 -5.57 13.63
C GLY A 22 -12.07 -4.85 13.24
N ARG A 23 -12.09 -3.50 13.23
CA ARG A 23 -13.25 -2.72 12.78
C ARG A 23 -13.45 -2.81 11.27
N LEU A 24 -12.36 -2.73 10.51
CA LEU A 24 -12.42 -2.84 9.05
C LEU A 24 -12.76 -4.28 8.60
N GLN A 25 -12.24 -5.29 9.30
CA GLN A 25 -12.64 -6.70 9.13
C GLN A 25 -14.14 -6.91 9.32
N ARG A 26 -14.72 -6.34 10.39
CA ARG A 26 -16.17 -6.43 10.65
C ARG A 26 -17.00 -5.77 9.56
N CYS A 27 -16.61 -4.57 9.10
CA CYS A 27 -17.28 -3.91 7.98
C CYS A 27 -17.24 -4.74 6.70
N LYS A 28 -16.11 -5.42 6.41
CA LYS A 28 -16.01 -6.35 5.29
C LYS A 28 -16.96 -7.54 5.45
N LEU A 29 -16.96 -8.21 6.60
CA LEU A 29 -17.81 -9.38 6.85
C LEU A 29 -19.30 -9.05 6.69
N GLN A 30 -19.70 -7.82 7.06
CA GLN A 30 -21.09 -7.39 6.98
C GLN A 30 -21.54 -7.06 5.55
N ARG A 31 -20.62 -6.60 4.68
CA ARG A 31 -20.94 -6.23 3.30
C ARG A 31 -20.68 -7.38 2.30
N GLY A 32 -19.60 -8.13 2.47
CA GLY A 32 -19.31 -9.34 1.70
C GLY A 32 -18.91 -9.11 0.23
N ASP A 33 -18.44 -7.92 -0.12
CA ASP A 33 -18.34 -7.51 -1.54
C ASP A 33 -17.09 -8.03 -2.29
N PHE A 34 -15.96 -8.27 -1.61
CA PHE A 34 -14.69 -8.64 -2.28
C PHE A 34 -13.73 -9.40 -1.36
N GLU A 35 -12.80 -10.18 -1.94
CA GLU A 35 -11.81 -10.97 -1.18
C GLU A 35 -10.38 -10.38 -1.31
N PRO A 36 -9.86 -9.70 -0.27
CA PRO A 36 -8.51 -9.18 -0.27
C PRO A 36 -7.49 -10.29 -0.02
N LEU A 37 -6.30 -10.12 -0.60
CA LEU A 37 -5.19 -11.06 -0.48
C LEU A 37 -4.78 -11.35 0.98
N ARG A 38 -4.88 -10.35 1.86
CA ARG A 38 -4.49 -10.44 3.27
C ARG A 38 -5.44 -9.63 4.14
N MET A 39 -5.66 -10.10 5.37
CA MET A 39 -6.50 -9.45 6.37
C MET A 39 -5.75 -9.14 7.67
N ASP A 40 -4.41 -9.20 7.66
CA ASP A 40 -3.58 -8.88 8.82
C ASP A 40 -3.79 -7.43 9.26
N ASP A 41 -3.72 -7.17 10.57
CA ASP A 41 -3.91 -5.82 11.12
C ASP A 41 -2.92 -4.81 10.52
N ASP A 42 -1.66 -5.21 10.32
CA ASP A 42 -0.62 -4.39 9.68
C ASP A 42 -0.93 -4.04 8.23
N TYR A 43 -1.62 -4.94 7.52
CA TYR A 43 -2.04 -4.71 6.14
C TYR A 43 -3.20 -3.70 6.11
N LEU A 44 -4.22 -3.92 6.96
CA LEU A 44 -5.39 -3.04 7.06
C LEU A 44 -5.04 -1.64 7.57
N LEU A 45 -4.06 -1.55 8.48
CA LEU A 45 -3.54 -0.28 8.99
C LEU A 45 -3.00 0.63 7.88
N ARG A 46 -2.49 0.09 6.76
CA ARG A 46 -2.01 0.91 5.64
C ARG A 46 -3.14 1.73 5.01
N PHE A 47 -4.31 1.11 4.84
CA PHE A 47 -5.50 1.76 4.27
C PHE A 47 -6.09 2.77 5.25
N LEU A 48 -6.14 2.41 6.53
CA LEU A 48 -6.60 3.30 7.59
C LEU A 48 -5.70 4.54 7.71
N ARG A 49 -4.38 4.38 7.70
CA ARG A 49 -3.43 5.51 7.74
C ARG A 49 -3.57 6.44 6.54
N ALA A 50 -3.77 5.88 5.35
CA ALA A 50 -3.95 6.67 4.13
C ALA A 50 -5.20 7.57 4.17
N ARG A 51 -6.21 7.25 4.99
CA ARG A 51 -7.48 7.98 5.09
C ARG A 51 -7.76 8.51 6.50
N ASN A 52 -6.72 8.74 7.30
CA ASN A 52 -6.82 9.30 8.65
C ASN A 52 -7.78 8.51 9.56
N PHE A 53 -7.75 7.18 9.49
CA PHE A 53 -8.54 6.24 10.29
C PHE A 53 -10.06 6.33 10.11
N LYS A 54 -10.55 6.93 9.00
CA LYS A 54 -11.97 6.94 8.65
C LYS A 54 -12.37 5.61 7.99
N LEU A 55 -13.35 4.90 8.53
CA LEU A 55 -13.73 3.54 8.09
C LEU A 55 -14.25 3.50 6.64
N GLU A 56 -15.32 4.23 6.32
CA GLU A 56 -15.94 4.24 4.99
C GLU A 56 -14.97 4.52 3.83
N PRO A 57 -14.16 5.61 3.86
CA PRO A 57 -13.23 5.87 2.78
C PRO A 57 -12.06 4.87 2.74
N SER A 58 -11.71 4.25 3.87
CA SER A 58 -10.69 3.18 3.90
C SER A 58 -11.22 1.89 3.26
N TYR A 59 -12.49 1.55 3.50
CA TYR A 59 -13.15 0.42 2.87
C TYR A 59 -13.20 0.58 1.34
N LYS A 60 -13.65 1.75 0.86
CA LYS A 60 -13.67 2.05 -0.58
C LYS A 60 -12.27 2.02 -1.21
N LEU A 61 -11.24 2.44 -0.48
CA LEU A 61 -9.86 2.35 -0.96
C LEU A 61 -9.39 0.89 -1.06
N LEU A 62 -9.78 0.05 -0.11
CA LEU A 62 -9.46 -1.37 -0.10
C LEU A 62 -10.16 -2.10 -1.27
N GLU A 63 -11.45 -1.82 -1.49
CA GLU A 63 -12.23 -2.32 -2.63
C GLU A 63 -11.58 -1.95 -3.97
N ASN A 64 -11.28 -0.67 -4.16
CA ASN A 64 -10.61 -0.17 -5.37
C ASN A 64 -9.25 -0.85 -5.59
N TYR A 65 -8.51 -1.12 -4.51
CA TYR A 65 -7.22 -1.80 -4.59
C TYR A 65 -7.37 -3.24 -5.07
N VAL A 66 -8.36 -3.99 -4.54
CA VAL A 66 -8.63 -5.37 -4.97
C VAL A 66 -9.05 -5.40 -6.44
N HIS A 67 -10.03 -4.57 -6.84
CA HIS A 67 -10.45 -4.49 -8.24
C HIS A 67 -9.34 -4.04 -9.19
N PHE A 68 -8.46 -3.14 -8.76
CA PHE A 68 -7.31 -2.74 -9.58
C PHE A 68 -6.36 -3.92 -9.83
N ARG A 69 -6.16 -4.77 -8.82
CA ARG A 69 -5.32 -5.97 -8.97
C ARG A 69 -5.95 -7.01 -9.87
N GLU A 70 -7.24 -7.29 -9.70
CA GLU A 70 -7.98 -8.23 -10.56
C GLU A 70 -7.95 -7.80 -12.03
N ARG A 71 -8.15 -6.51 -12.30
CA ARG A 71 -8.13 -5.96 -13.67
C ARG A 71 -6.76 -5.93 -14.32
N ASN A 72 -5.69 -5.92 -13.52
CA ASN A 72 -4.33 -5.77 -14.03
C ASN A 72 -3.41 -6.89 -13.52
N ILE A 73 -3.88 -8.13 -13.62
CA ILE A 73 -3.14 -9.30 -13.13
C ILE A 73 -1.75 -9.42 -13.77
N ASN A 74 -1.61 -8.97 -15.02
CA ASN A 74 -0.36 -8.96 -15.79
C ASN A 74 0.79 -8.20 -15.11
N TYR A 75 0.50 -7.22 -14.23
CA TYR A 75 1.54 -6.49 -13.48
C TYR A 75 1.96 -7.19 -12.19
N TYR A 76 1.27 -8.25 -11.78
CA TYR A 76 1.50 -8.95 -10.51
C TYR A 76 1.88 -10.41 -10.70
N GLU A 77 1.53 -11.01 -11.83
CA GLU A 77 1.89 -12.38 -12.18
C GLU A 77 3.31 -12.42 -12.78
N GLY A 78 4.13 -13.37 -12.32
CA GLY A 78 5.48 -13.60 -12.88
C GLY A 78 6.51 -12.50 -12.56
N VAL A 79 6.24 -11.59 -11.63
CA VAL A 79 7.16 -10.51 -11.28
C VAL A 79 8.28 -11.02 -10.39
N SER A 80 9.46 -11.30 -10.96
CA SER A 80 10.66 -11.57 -10.19
C SER A 80 11.57 -10.32 -10.14
N PRO A 81 12.24 -10.06 -8.99
CA PRO A 81 13.18 -8.95 -8.90
C PRO A 81 14.39 -9.13 -9.83
N THR A 82 14.72 -10.36 -10.20
CA THR A 82 15.77 -10.67 -11.17
C THR A 82 15.38 -10.23 -12.57
N ASP A 83 14.13 -10.47 -12.97
CA ASP A 83 13.64 -10.08 -14.30
C ASP A 83 13.55 -8.57 -14.44
N LEU A 84 13.35 -7.82 -13.34
CA LEU A 84 13.27 -6.35 -13.32
C LEU A 84 14.62 -5.63 -13.12
N SER A 85 15.72 -6.37 -12.99
CA SER A 85 17.06 -5.80 -12.75
C SER A 85 17.47 -4.76 -13.79
N HIS A 86 17.14 -5.01 -15.06
CA HIS A 86 17.41 -4.12 -16.19
C HIS A 86 16.81 -2.71 -16.04
N ILE A 87 15.72 -2.54 -15.27
CA ILE A 87 15.11 -1.24 -15.00
C ILE A 87 15.98 -0.42 -14.03
N GLY A 88 16.61 -1.10 -13.07
CA GLY A 88 17.57 -0.50 -12.14
C GLY A 88 18.87 -0.12 -12.86
N ASP A 89 19.36 -1.00 -13.72
CA ASP A 89 20.59 -0.77 -14.50
C ASP A 89 20.44 0.39 -15.50
N ALA A 90 19.24 0.58 -16.04
CA ALA A 90 18.92 1.69 -16.93
C ALA A 90 18.72 3.04 -16.20
N ASP A 91 18.88 3.10 -14.87
CA ASP A 91 18.64 4.29 -14.01
C ASP A 91 17.28 4.97 -14.27
N VAL A 92 16.29 4.18 -14.69
CA VAL A 92 14.93 4.66 -15.01
C VAL A 92 14.19 5.01 -13.72
N LEU A 93 14.37 4.22 -12.66
CA LEU A 93 13.73 4.42 -11.37
C LEU A 93 14.75 4.35 -10.25
N ASN A 94 15.00 5.49 -9.59
CA ASN A 94 15.93 5.58 -8.48
C ASN A 94 15.22 5.99 -7.19
N VAL A 95 15.52 5.29 -6.10
CA VAL A 95 14.98 5.56 -4.76
C VAL A 95 16.10 6.13 -3.90
N PHE A 96 15.98 7.40 -3.52
CA PHE A 96 17.03 8.01 -2.73
C PHE A 96 17.08 7.47 -1.29
N PRO A 97 18.28 7.32 -0.70
CA PRO A 97 18.43 6.88 0.69
C PRO A 97 17.99 7.97 1.67
N TYR A 98 18.03 9.24 1.26
CA TYR A 98 17.56 10.38 2.04
C TYR A 98 16.07 10.61 1.90
N ARG A 99 15.49 11.20 2.96
CA ARG A 99 14.09 11.62 3.00
C ARG A 99 14.01 13.13 2.98
N GLU A 100 12.91 13.63 2.45
CA GLU A 100 12.58 15.05 2.54
C GLU A 100 12.23 15.42 4.00
N GLN A 101 12.28 16.70 4.35
CA GLN A 101 12.05 17.22 5.71
C GLN A 101 10.72 16.77 6.36
N THR A 102 9.69 16.45 5.56
CA THR A 102 8.41 15.92 6.08
C THR A 102 8.41 14.39 6.24
N GLY A 103 9.55 13.74 6.00
CA GLY A 103 9.72 12.29 6.09
C GLY A 103 9.23 11.53 4.85
N ARG A 104 8.92 12.23 3.76
CA ARG A 104 8.51 11.62 2.48
C ARG A 104 9.71 10.99 1.76
N ARG A 105 9.47 9.87 1.10
CA ARG A 105 10.46 9.21 0.24
C ARG A 105 10.53 9.92 -1.11
N ILE A 106 11.75 10.10 -1.62
CA ILE A 106 11.99 10.71 -2.93
C ILE A 106 12.29 9.59 -3.92
N ILE A 107 11.47 9.51 -4.97
CA ILE A 107 11.63 8.56 -6.08
C ILE A 107 11.78 9.38 -7.35
N THR A 108 12.87 9.18 -8.08
CA THR A 108 13.10 9.80 -9.38
C THR A 108 12.75 8.81 -10.47
N LEU A 109 11.89 9.24 -11.39
CA LEU A 109 11.58 8.54 -12.62
C LEU A 109 12.22 9.30 -13.78
N LYS A 110 13.25 8.73 -14.41
CA LYS A 110 13.86 9.26 -15.62
C LYS A 110 13.15 8.62 -16.82
N LEU A 111 12.35 9.41 -17.50
CA LEU A 111 11.82 9.08 -18.81
C LEU A 111 12.81 9.70 -19.80
N GLY A 112 13.42 8.85 -20.64
CA GLY A 112 14.47 9.24 -21.58
C GLY A 112 14.09 10.41 -22.48
#